data_AF-A0A959CLY8-F1
#
_entry.id   AF-A0A959CLY8-F1
#
_cell.length_a   1.000
_cell.length_b   1.000
_cell.length_c   1.000
_cell.angle_alpha   90.00
_cell.angle_beta   90.00
_cell.angle_gamma   90.00
#
_symmetry.space_group_name_H-M   'P 1'
#
loop_
_entity.id
_entity.type
_entity.pdbx_description
1 polymer ?
#
loop_
_entity_poly.entity_id
_entity_poly.type
_entity_poly.pdbx_seq_one_letter_code
_entity_poly.pdbx_strand_id
1 'polypeptide(L)'
;MKKIAILLFITFIALQAQAAYILIPMDAESQKNHLKAYGIAYWVLAGGSEAWWLLNYRGGSFAFQHNRVFEKECLTRGVSYEIIADGQFNKILEDISNPEVNM
;
A
#
# COMPACT_ATOMS: atom_id res chain seq x y z
N MET A 1 -19.70 -26.80 -26.68
CA MET A 1 -19.45 -25.34 -26.75
C MET A 1 -19.83 -24.61 -25.48
N LYS A 2 -21.07 -24.67 -24.98
CA LYS A 2 -21.48 -23.95 -23.74
C LYS A 2 -20.63 -24.29 -22.50
N LYS A 3 -20.27 -25.56 -22.30
CA LYS A 3 -19.42 -25.99 -21.16
C LYS A 3 -18.00 -25.41 -21.20
N ILE A 4 -17.43 -25.24 -22.40
CA ILE A 4 -16.10 -24.64 -22.59
C ILE A 4 -16.14 -23.14 -22.32
N ALA A 5 -17.20 -22.45 -22.78
CA ALA A 5 -17.40 -21.04 -22.49
C ALA A 5 -17.56 -20.77 -20.98
N ILE A 6 -18.29 -21.63 -20.27
CA ILE A 6 -18.42 -21.54 -18.80
C ILE A 6 -17.07 -21.76 -18.11
N LEU A 7 -16.27 -22.75 -18.55
CA LEU A 7 -14.95 -23.01 -17.99
C LEU A 7 -14.01 -21.81 -18.17
N LEU A 8 -13.96 -21.24 -19.39
CA LEU A 8 -13.16 -20.05 -19.69
C LEU A 8 -13.60 -18.84 -18.86
N PHE A 9 -14.90 -18.65 -18.67
CA PHE A 9 -15.43 -17.58 -17.83
C PHE A 9 -15.02 -17.72 -16.35
N ILE A 10 -15.06 -18.94 -15.81
CA ILE A 10 -14.61 -19.23 -14.44
C ILE A 10 -13.10 -18.98 -14.30
N THR A 11 -12.29 -19.43 -15.28
CA THR A 11 -10.84 -19.16 -15.27
C THR A 11 -10.54 -17.68 -15.36
N PHE A 12 -11.31 -16.91 -16.14
CA PHE A 12 -11.13 -15.46 -16.26
C PHE A 12 -11.41 -14.72 -14.96
N ILE A 13 -12.44 -15.13 -14.21
CA ILE A 13 -12.74 -14.57 -12.88
C ILE A 13 -11.63 -14.91 -11.88
N ALA A 14 -11.11 -16.14 -11.92
CA ALA A 14 -10.04 -16.58 -11.02
C ALA A 14 -8.69 -15.88 -11.26
N LEU A 15 -8.50 -15.24 -12.41
CA LEU A 15 -7.28 -14.50 -12.76
C LEU A 15 -7.30 -13.03 -12.32
N GLN A 16 -8.35 -12.56 -11.64
CA GLN A 16 -8.34 -11.22 -11.06
C GLN A 16 -7.38 -11.16 -9.87
N ALA A 17 -6.12 -10.81 -10.14
CA ALA A 17 -5.16 -10.47 -9.10
C ALA A 17 -5.56 -9.11 -8.51
N GLN A 18 -5.85 -9.07 -7.21
CA GLN A 18 -6.05 -7.81 -6.50
C GLN A 18 -4.69 -7.27 -6.05
N ALA A 19 -4.34 -6.07 -6.51
CA ALA A 19 -3.20 -5.34 -5.98
C ALA A 19 -3.53 -4.85 -4.56
N ALA A 20 -2.55 -4.93 -3.67
CA ALA A 20 -2.61 -4.39 -2.33
C ALA A 20 -1.38 -3.51 -2.09
N TYR A 21 -1.49 -2.59 -1.14
CA TYR A 21 -0.41 -1.71 -0.74
C TYR A 21 -0.11 -1.94 0.73
N ILE A 22 1.16 -1.78 1.09
CA ILE A 22 1.57 -1.59 2.46
C ILE A 22 1.50 -0.08 2.71
N LEU A 23 0.69 0.33 3.68
CA LEU A 23 0.63 1.68 4.20
C LEU A 23 1.39 1.72 5.53
N ILE A 24 2.39 2.58 5.60
CA ILE A 24 3.12 2.87 6.84
C ILE A 24 2.58 4.20 7.38
N PRO A 25 1.72 4.17 8.41
CA PRO A 25 1.25 5.39 9.03
C PRO A 25 2.41 6.12 9.70
N MET A 26 2.36 7.45 9.72
CA MET A 26 3.40 8.30 10.30
C MET A 26 2.87 9.23 11.39
N ASP A 27 1.57 9.14 11.71
CA ASP A 27 0.99 9.82 12.87
C ASP A 27 1.59 9.30 14.20
N ALA A 28 1.49 10.12 15.25
CA ALA A 28 2.15 9.87 16.53
C ALA A 28 1.57 8.67 17.29
N GLU A 29 0.31 8.31 17.03
CA GLU A 29 -0.42 7.27 17.76
C GLU A 29 -0.19 5.88 17.15
N SER A 30 -0.08 5.80 15.83
CA SER A 30 -0.03 4.52 15.11
C SER A 30 1.39 3.98 14.92
N GLN A 31 2.37 4.85 14.72
CA GLN A 31 3.72 4.44 14.32
C GLN A 31 4.64 4.20 15.50
N LYS A 32 5.15 2.97 15.62
CA LYS A 32 6.07 2.57 16.68
C LYS A 32 7.51 3.07 16.45
N ASN A 33 7.95 3.22 15.21
CA ASN A 33 9.34 3.57 14.88
C ASN A 33 9.44 4.45 13.62
N HIS A 34 9.19 5.77 13.76
CA HIS A 34 9.21 6.72 12.62
C HIS A 34 10.54 6.75 11.88
N LEU A 35 11.69 6.80 12.58
CA LEU A 35 13.00 6.86 11.92
C LEU A 35 13.27 5.60 11.08
N LYS A 36 12.86 4.43 11.57
CA LYS A 36 12.99 3.17 10.82
C LYS A 36 12.01 3.09 9.65
N ALA A 37 10.82 3.70 9.76
CA ALA A 37 9.87 3.81 8.66
C ALA A 37 10.45 4.57 7.45
N TYR A 38 11.16 5.68 7.67
CA TYR A 38 11.92 6.35 6.60
C TYR A 38 12.99 5.42 6.00
N GLY A 39 13.66 4.63 6.84
CA GLY A 39 14.61 3.62 6.38
C GLY A 39 13.97 2.53 5.51
N ILE A 40 12.73 2.12 5.79
CA ILE A 40 11.96 1.21 4.94
C ILE A 40 11.65 1.87 3.60
N ALA A 41 11.11 3.09 3.59
CA ALA A 41 10.79 3.82 2.37
C ALA A 41 12.03 3.99 1.46
N TYR A 42 13.17 4.38 2.05
CA TYR A 42 14.44 4.43 1.33
C TYR A 42 14.86 3.06 0.77
N TRP A 43 14.73 2.00 1.57
CA TRP A 43 15.14 0.66 1.15
C TRP A 43 14.28 0.12 0.00
N VAL A 44 12.97 0.41 -0.01
CA VAL A 44 12.05 0.11 -1.12
C VAL A 44 12.53 0.82 -2.40
N LEU A 45 12.80 2.12 -2.32
CA LEU A 45 13.31 2.92 -3.44
C LEU A 45 14.68 2.42 -3.93
N ALA A 46 15.59 2.10 -3.01
CA ALA A 46 16.91 1.56 -3.33
C ALA A 46 16.84 0.18 -4.02
N GLY A 47 15.79 -0.59 -3.73
CA GLY A 47 15.46 -1.85 -4.42
C GLY A 47 14.82 -1.65 -5.80
N GLY A 48 14.68 -0.42 -6.28
CA GLY A 48 14.09 -0.08 -7.58
C GLY A 48 12.56 -0.15 -7.61
N SER A 49 11.91 -0.27 -6.45
CA SER A 49 10.46 -0.25 -6.33
C SER A 49 9.96 1.16 -5.99
N GLU A 50 8.77 1.50 -6.48
CA GLU A 50 8.15 2.79 -6.19
C GLU A 50 7.60 2.86 -4.76
N ALA A 51 7.69 4.06 -4.18
CA ALA A 51 7.05 4.39 -2.92
C ALA A 51 6.41 5.78 -3.03
N TRP A 52 5.22 5.91 -2.47
CA TRP A 52 4.47 7.16 -2.40
C TRP A 52 4.68 7.80 -1.04
N TRP A 53 5.00 9.10 -1.04
CA TRP A 53 4.92 9.92 0.14
C TRP A 53 3.58 10.66 0.15
N LEU A 54 2.69 10.22 1.02
CA LEU A 54 1.31 10.70 1.13
C LEU A 54 1.26 11.93 2.04
N LEU A 55 1.72 13.07 1.49
CA LEU A 55 1.67 14.36 2.17
C LEU A 55 0.22 14.68 2.58
N ASN A 56 0.05 15.29 3.75
CA ASN A 56 -1.24 15.62 4.37
C ASN A 56 -2.14 14.42 4.72
N TYR A 57 -1.63 13.18 4.67
CA TYR A 57 -2.36 12.01 5.15
C TYR A 57 -1.61 11.31 6.29
N ARG A 58 -2.27 11.20 7.45
CA ARG A 58 -1.76 10.50 8.66
C ARG A 58 -0.28 10.77 8.94
N GLY A 59 0.08 12.04 9.10
CA GLY A 59 1.44 12.47 9.42
C GLY A 59 2.46 12.37 8.27
N GLY A 60 2.01 12.30 7.01
CA GLY A 60 2.91 12.12 5.87
C GLY A 60 3.28 10.66 5.67
N SER A 61 2.27 9.78 5.65
CA SER A 61 2.43 8.33 5.53
C SER A 61 3.21 7.92 4.29
N PHE A 62 3.81 6.73 4.33
CA PHE A 62 4.38 6.09 3.15
C PHE A 62 3.49 4.97 2.67
N ALA A 63 3.40 4.79 1.35
CA ALA A 63 2.77 3.61 0.78
C ALA A 63 3.66 3.01 -0.30
N PHE A 64 3.56 1.70 -0.52
CA PHE A 64 4.20 1.00 -1.63
C PHE A 64 3.48 -0.31 -1.89
N GLN A 65 3.65 -0.89 -3.08
CA GLN A 65 3.00 -2.15 -3.42
C GLN A 65 3.36 -3.25 -2.42
N HIS A 66 2.34 -3.99 -2.00
CA HIS A 66 2.53 -5.11 -1.09
C HIS A 66 3.35 -6.20 -1.78
N ASN A 67 4.39 -6.64 -1.09
CA ASN A 67 5.01 -7.92 -1.33
C ASN A 67 5.49 -8.49 0.01
N ARG A 68 5.68 -9.82 0.04
CA ARG A 68 6.09 -10.52 1.26
C ARG A 68 7.46 -10.09 1.80
N VAL A 69 8.35 -9.61 0.93
CA VAL A 69 9.71 -9.20 1.29
C VAL A 69 9.65 -7.90 2.09
N PHE A 70 8.88 -6.92 1.62
CA PHE A 70 8.73 -5.63 2.28
C PHE A 70 7.93 -5.74 3.58
N GLU A 71 6.86 -6.56 3.58
CA GLU A 71 6.10 -6.86 4.78
C GLU A 71 6.98 -7.42 5.90
N LYS A 72 7.80 -8.43 5.56
CA LYS A 72 8.72 -9.06 6.50
C LYS A 72 9.76 -8.08 7.04
N GLU A 73 10.25 -7.16 6.20
CA GLU A 73 11.21 -6.15 6.62
C GLU A 73 10.57 -5.15 7.61
N CYS A 74 9.32 -4.72 7.37
CA CYS A 74 8.58 -3.88 8.30
C CYS A 74 8.44 -4.55 9.68
N LEU A 75 8.03 -5.83 9.70
CA LEU A 75 7.94 -6.63 10.93
C LEU A 75 9.30 -6.73 11.63
N THR A 76 10.35 -7.09 10.90
CA THR A 76 11.70 -7.30 11.44
C THR A 76 12.27 -6.04 12.06
N ARG A 77 11.97 -4.87 11.48
CA ARG A 77 12.42 -3.57 12.00
C ARG A 77 11.49 -2.97 13.06
N GLY A 78 10.34 -3.58 13.31
CA GLY A 78 9.34 -3.10 14.26
C GLY A 78 8.60 -1.85 13.79
N VAL A 79 8.45 -1.67 12.48
CA VAL A 79 7.69 -0.58 11.87
C VAL A 79 6.22 -0.98 11.79
N SER A 80 5.31 -0.14 12.29
CA SER A 80 3.87 -0.36 12.14
C SER A 80 3.48 -0.19 10.68
N TYR A 81 2.63 -1.08 10.16
CA TYR A 81 2.09 -1.01 8.80
C TYR A 81 0.68 -1.61 8.74
N GLU A 82 -0.04 -1.27 7.68
CA GLU A 82 -1.36 -1.77 7.32
C GLU A 82 -1.32 -2.31 5.88
N ILE A 83 -2.04 -3.39 5.60
CA ILE A 83 -2.24 -3.86 4.21
C ILE A 83 -3.59 -3.34 3.76
N ILE A 84 -3.59 -2.49 2.73
CA ILE A 84 -4.79 -1.86 2.19
C ILE A 84 -5.03 -2.32 0.75
N ALA A 85 -6.30 -2.45 0.37
CA ALA A 85 -6.67 -2.77 -1.01
C ALA A 85 -6.45 -1.58 -1.95
N ASP A 86 -6.26 -1.84 -3.24
CA ASP A 86 -6.07 -0.80 -4.27
C ASP A 86 -7.17 0.28 -4.24
N GLY A 87 -8.44 -0.12 -4.07
CA GLY A 87 -9.55 0.85 -3.97
C GLY A 87 -9.44 1.79 -2.77
N GLN A 88 -8.91 1.32 -1.63
CA GLN A 88 -8.67 2.16 -0.46
C GLN A 88 -7.47 3.09 -0.69
N PHE A 89 -6.41 2.60 -1.33
CA PHE A 89 -5.26 3.43 -1.70
C PHE A 89 -5.66 4.55 -2.65
N ASN A 90 -6.42 4.25 -3.70
CA ASN A 90 -6.94 5.24 -4.63
C ASN A 90 -7.85 6.27 -3.95
N LYS A 91 -8.65 5.84 -2.97
CA LYS A 91 -9.47 6.76 -2.18
C LYS A 91 -8.61 7.74 -1.37
N ILE A 92 -7.53 7.26 -0.76
CA ILE A 92 -6.57 8.13 -0.05
C ILE A 92 -5.95 9.16 -1.01
N LEU A 93 -5.56 8.75 -2.22
CA LEU A 93 -5.02 9.68 -3.22
C LEU A 93 -6.05 10.73 -3.65
N GLU A 94 -7.30 10.33 -3.85
CA GLU A 94 -8.40 11.25 -4.15
C GLU A 94 -8.59 12.27 -3.02
N ASP A 95 -8.62 11.81 -1.77
CA ASP A 95 -8.80 12.67 -0.60
C ASP A 95 -7.65 13.68 -0.44
N ILE A 96 -6.39 13.25 -0.68
CA ILE A 96 -5.22 14.16 -0.68
C ILE A 96 -5.31 15.16 -1.84
N SER A 97 -5.85 14.78 -2.99
CA SER A 97 -5.99 15.70 -4.12
C SER A 97 -7.10 16.73 -3.95
N ASN A 98 -8.02 16.50 -3.00
CA ASN A 98 -9.18 17.36 -2.77
C ASN A 98 -8.80 18.61 -1.92
N PRO A 99 -8.89 19.83 -2.47
CA PRO A 99 -8.58 21.06 -1.74
C PRO A 99 -9.46 21.28 -0.51
N GLU A 100 -10.71 20.80 -0.51
CA GLU A 100 -11.64 20.98 0.62
C GLU A 100 -11.28 20.14 1.84
N VAL A 101 -10.54 19.04 1.65
CA VAL A 101 -10.05 18.17 2.74
C VAL A 101 -8.70 18.64 3.26
N ASN A 102 -7.93 19.34 2.42
CA ASN A 102 -6.58 19.85 2.71
C ASN A 102 -6.52 21.35 3.05
N MET A 103 -7.67 21.99 3.34
CA MET A 103 -7.77 23.40 3.77
C MET A 103 -7.89 23.55 5.29
#